data_AF-A0A7S2FT53-F1
#
_entry.id   AF-A0A7S2FT53-F1
#
_cell.length_a   1.000
_cell.length_b   1.000
_cell.length_c   1.000
_cell.angle_alpha   90.00
_cell.angle_beta   90.00
_cell.angle_gamma   90.00
#
_symmetry.space_group_name_H-M   'P 1'
#
loop_
_entity.id
_entity.type
_entity.pdbx_description
1 polymer ?
#
loop_
_entity_poly.entity_id
_entity_poly.type
_entity_poly.pdbx_seq_one_letter_code
_entity_poly.pdbx_strand_id
1 'polypeptide(L)'
;VQKHKAGPGSSALSQLRSVTLIWTARYPSLFNMFEPTFKEAIELSEANKGTGQGFEFNLSLWLTDQKMRAQVLTSQEYSMGRPNLKSLLEPASASGMRSLVFHCGPTGLEEASRAAALELGLDFHTETFAL
;
A
#
# COMPACT_ATOMS: atom_id res chain seq x y z
N VAL A 1 40.61 4.58 9.20
CA VAL A 1 39.20 4.71 9.65
C VAL A 1 38.51 5.73 8.76
N GLN A 2 38.02 5.31 7.59
CA GLN A 2 37.30 6.17 6.66
C GLN A 2 35.84 6.29 7.13
N LYS A 3 35.43 7.52 7.49
CA LYS A 3 34.04 7.87 7.72
C LYS A 3 33.32 7.85 6.37
N HIS A 4 32.43 6.88 6.16
CA HIS A 4 31.47 6.95 5.06
C HIS A 4 30.53 8.13 5.31
N LYS A 5 30.71 9.21 4.53
CA LYS A 5 29.69 10.25 4.38
C LYS A 5 28.49 9.62 3.67
N ALA A 6 27.32 9.63 4.30
CA ALA A 6 26.07 9.37 3.62
C ALA A 6 25.95 10.32 2.42
N GLY A 7 25.85 9.77 1.22
CA GLY A 7 25.62 10.54 0.00
C GLY A 7 24.22 11.14 -0.02
N PRO A 8 23.91 12.02 -0.99
CA PRO A 8 22.62 12.69 -1.12
C PRO A 8 21.54 11.72 -1.64
N GLY A 9 21.21 10.70 -0.84
CA GLY A 9 20.11 9.76 -1.09
C GLY A 9 18.74 10.28 -0.62
N SER A 10 18.66 11.56 -0.26
CA SER A 10 17.55 12.15 0.50
C SER A 10 16.47 12.84 -0.35
N SER A 11 16.66 13.06 -1.66
CA SER A 11 15.75 13.93 -2.41
C SER A 11 14.46 13.25 -2.88
N ALA A 12 14.52 11.98 -3.31
CA ALA A 12 13.34 11.31 -3.87
C ALA A 12 12.26 11.03 -2.82
N LEU A 13 12.66 10.53 -1.64
CA LEU A 13 11.72 10.28 -0.54
C LEU A 13 11.19 11.58 0.08
N SER A 14 11.93 12.69 -0.01
CA SER A 14 11.44 14.00 0.46
C SER A 14 10.26 14.54 -0.34
N GLN A 15 10.01 13.99 -1.53
CA GLN A 15 8.88 14.36 -2.40
C GLN A 15 7.68 13.42 -2.27
N LEU A 16 7.84 12.29 -1.58
CA LEU A 16 6.76 11.34 -1.36
C LEU A 16 5.70 11.97 -0.45
N ARG A 17 4.46 12.07 -0.94
CA ARG A 17 3.35 12.67 -0.19
C ARG A 17 2.46 11.64 0.47
N SER A 18 2.23 10.52 -0.20
CA SER A 18 1.39 9.46 0.32
C SER A 18 1.84 8.09 -0.18
N VAL A 19 1.50 7.08 0.61
CA VAL A 19 1.63 5.66 0.30
C VAL A 19 0.31 4.99 0.64
N THR A 20 -0.30 4.33 -0.33
CA THR A 20 -1.50 3.52 -0.11
C THR A 20 -1.16 2.06 -0.29
N LEU A 21 -1.25 1.28 0.80
CA LEU A 21 -1.08 -0.16 0.78
C LEU A 21 -2.45 -0.84 0.65
N ILE A 22 -2.68 -1.50 -0.48
CA ILE A 22 -3.86 -2.35 -0.70
C ILE A 22 -3.44 -3.80 -0.49
N TRP A 23 -3.80 -4.39 0.64
CA TRP A 23 -3.48 -5.78 0.95
C TRP A 23 -4.68 -6.68 0.74
N THR A 24 -4.61 -7.55 -0.27
CA THR A 24 -5.62 -8.60 -0.49
C THR A 24 -5.13 -9.94 0.04
N ALA A 25 -5.91 -10.59 0.91
CA ALA A 25 -5.58 -11.92 1.45
C ALA A 25 -6.80 -12.84 1.44
N ARG A 26 -6.57 -14.16 1.52
CA ARG A 26 -7.62 -15.16 1.75
C ARG A 26 -7.80 -15.50 3.23
N TYR A 27 -6.71 -15.39 4.01
CA TYR A 27 -6.67 -15.78 5.41
C TYR A 27 -6.44 -14.55 6.28
N PRO A 28 -7.27 -14.31 7.31
CA PRO A 28 -7.12 -13.16 8.20
C PRO A 28 -5.79 -13.15 8.95
N SER A 29 -5.25 -14.33 9.26
CA SER A 29 -3.96 -14.49 9.95
C SER A 29 -2.78 -13.85 9.21
N LEU A 30 -2.89 -13.66 7.89
CA LEU A 30 -1.84 -12.98 7.12
C LEU A 30 -1.76 -11.49 7.42
N PHE A 31 -2.85 -10.86 7.86
CA PHE A 31 -2.81 -9.45 8.30
C PHE A 31 -2.07 -9.31 9.63
N ASN A 32 -2.16 -10.31 10.50
CA ASN A 32 -1.51 -10.30 11.81
C ASN A 32 0.03 -10.40 11.71
N MET A 33 0.55 -10.96 10.61
CA MET A 33 2.00 -11.11 10.41
C MET A 33 2.74 -9.77 10.43
N PHE A 34 2.09 -8.70 9.97
CA PHE A 34 2.68 -7.36 9.83
C PHE A 34 1.93 -6.30 10.64
N GLU A 35 1.05 -6.72 11.55
CA GLU A 35 0.25 -5.81 12.36
C GLU A 35 1.11 -4.79 13.16
N PRO A 36 2.24 -5.18 13.79
CA PRO A 36 3.11 -4.20 14.43
C PRO A 36 3.67 -3.15 13.45
N THR A 37 4.06 -3.59 12.25
CA THR A 37 4.61 -2.70 11.21
C THR A 37 3.55 -1.74 10.67
N PHE A 38 2.32 -2.20 10.45
CA PHE A 38 1.23 -1.32 10.03
C PHE A 38 0.88 -0.30 11.10
N LYS A 39 0.84 -0.73 12.36
CA LYS A 39 0.54 0.16 13.48
C LYS A 39 1.59 1.27 13.58
N GLU A 40 2.87 0.92 13.52
CA GLU A 40 3.96 1.89 13.51
C GLU A 40 3.84 2.86 12.33
N ALA A 41 3.57 2.37 11.11
CA ALA A 41 3.43 3.23 9.93
C ALA A 41 2.25 4.21 10.02
N ILE A 42 1.10 3.76 10.56
CA ILE A 42 -0.09 4.60 10.78
C ILE A 42 0.20 5.65 11.87
N GLU A 43 0.80 5.25 12.99
CA GLU A 43 1.15 6.16 14.09
C GLU A 43 2.15 7.24 13.63
N LEU A 44 3.16 6.87 12.83
CA LEU A 44 4.11 7.80 12.24
C LEU A 44 3.43 8.76 11.24
N SER A 45 2.50 8.26 10.42
CA SER A 45 1.73 9.08 9.49
C SER A 45 0.89 10.12 10.23
N GLU A 46 0.14 9.71 11.25
CA GLU A 46 -0.72 10.61 12.03
C GLU A 46 0.09 11.62 12.87
N ALA A 47 1.21 11.22 13.45
CA ALA A 47 2.10 12.13 14.19
C ALA A 47 2.67 13.25 13.31
N ASN A 48 2.81 12.99 12.00
CA ASN A 48 3.35 13.95 11.03
C ASN A 48 2.27 14.78 10.32
N LYS A 49 0.99 14.48 10.55
CA LYS A 49 -0.14 15.15 9.89
C LYS A 49 -0.14 16.65 10.19
N GLY A 50 -0.16 17.47 9.13
CA GLY A 50 -0.17 18.94 9.25
C GLY A 50 1.19 19.58 9.56
N THR A 51 2.25 18.79 9.78
CA THR A 51 3.61 19.31 10.02
C THR A 51 4.36 19.67 8.74
N GLY A 52 3.88 19.18 7.58
CA GLY A 52 4.59 19.27 6.30
C GLY A 52 5.80 18.34 6.19
N GLN A 53 6.07 17.54 7.21
CA GLN A 53 7.09 16.49 7.22
C GLN A 53 6.44 15.10 7.02
N GLY A 54 7.21 14.15 6.50
CA GLY A 54 6.75 12.77 6.29
C GLY A 54 5.80 12.58 5.09
N PHE A 55 5.16 11.41 5.06
CA PHE A 55 4.16 11.03 4.06
C PHE A 55 2.93 10.46 4.77
N GLU A 56 1.78 10.57 4.11
CA GLU A 56 0.53 9.95 4.56
C GLU A 56 0.55 8.46 4.25
N PHE A 57 0.31 7.61 5.23
CA PHE A 57 0.18 6.16 5.05
C PHE A 57 -1.28 5.74 5.16
N ASN A 58 -1.80 5.15 4.07
CA ASN A 58 -3.16 4.63 3.99
C ASN A 58 -3.11 3.11 3.85
N LEU A 59 -3.86 2.40 4.71
CA LEU A 59 -3.96 0.94 4.69
C LEU A 59 -5.36 0.50 4.30
N SER A 60 -5.47 -0.38 3.30
CA SER A 60 -6.73 -0.98 2.87
C SER A 60 -6.61 -2.50 2.83
N LEU A 61 -7.20 -3.16 3.83
CA LEU A 61 -7.17 -4.62 3.97
C LEU A 61 -8.41 -5.25 3.33
N TRP A 62 -8.23 -6.29 2.53
CA TRP A 62 -9.30 -6.99 1.80
C TRP A 62 -9.23 -8.49 2.00
N LEU A 63 -10.22 -9.05 2.70
CA LEU A 63 -10.40 -10.48 2.88
C LEU A 63 -11.28 -11.05 1.76
N THR A 64 -10.66 -11.81 0.87
CA THR A 64 -11.29 -12.29 -0.37
C THR A 64 -12.07 -13.60 -0.19
N ASP A 65 -11.83 -14.35 0.89
CA ASP A 65 -12.59 -15.58 1.20
C ASP A 65 -13.64 -15.32 2.29
N GLN A 66 -14.91 -15.36 1.89
CA GLN A 66 -16.05 -15.12 2.79
C GLN A 66 -16.22 -16.20 3.87
N LYS A 67 -15.71 -17.42 3.64
CA LYS A 67 -15.82 -18.52 4.60
C LYS A 67 -14.97 -18.29 5.85
N MET A 68 -13.96 -17.42 5.76
CA MET A 68 -13.02 -17.15 6.85
C MET A 68 -13.48 -16.05 7.81
N ARG A 69 -14.65 -15.43 7.57
CA ARG A 69 -15.17 -14.31 8.39
C ARG A 69 -15.30 -14.64 9.88
N ALA A 70 -15.62 -15.89 10.22
CA ALA A 70 -15.85 -16.31 11.61
C ALA A 70 -14.56 -16.53 12.42
N GLN A 71 -13.38 -16.43 11.80
CA GLN A 71 -12.08 -16.75 12.43
C GLN A 71 -11.19 -15.53 12.65
N VAL A 72 -11.77 -14.33 12.58
CA VAL A 72 -10.96 -13.11 12.47
C VAL A 72 -10.56 -12.59 13.84
N LEU A 73 -9.25 -12.59 14.11
CA LEU A 73 -8.60 -12.09 15.33
C LEU A 73 -7.73 -10.84 15.10
N THR A 74 -7.87 -10.16 13.95
CA THR A 74 -7.08 -8.94 13.67
C THR A 74 -7.73 -7.73 14.33
N SER A 75 -6.92 -6.82 14.88
CA SER A 75 -7.43 -5.55 15.44
C SER A 75 -7.73 -4.51 14.35
N GLN A 76 -7.30 -4.76 13.11
CA GLN A 76 -7.45 -3.86 11.98
C GLN A 76 -8.79 -4.04 11.27
N GLU A 77 -9.40 -2.94 10.84
CA GLU A 77 -10.59 -3.00 9.99
C GLU A 77 -10.23 -3.52 8.59
N TYR A 78 -11.11 -4.36 8.02
CA TYR A 78 -10.94 -4.92 6.69
C TYR A 78 -12.27 -4.96 5.94
N SER A 79 -12.16 -4.89 4.62
CA SER A 79 -13.27 -5.08 3.68
C SER A 79 -13.35 -6.52 3.21
N MET A 80 -14.53 -6.94 2.75
CA MET A 80 -14.79 -8.30 2.27
C MET A 80 -14.93 -8.35 0.75
N GLY A 81 -14.47 -9.44 0.16
CA GLY A 81 -14.60 -9.71 -1.27
C GLY A 81 -13.43 -9.19 -2.09
N ARG A 82 -13.63 -9.10 -3.41
CA ARG A 82 -12.61 -8.58 -4.33
C ARG A 82 -12.66 -7.06 -4.34
N PRO A 83 -11.53 -6.36 -4.17
CA PRO A 83 -11.50 -4.90 -4.24
C PRO A 83 -11.91 -4.42 -5.64
N ASN A 84 -12.65 -3.31 -5.68
CA ASN A 84 -12.76 -2.52 -6.90
C ASN A 84 -11.49 -1.67 -7.04
N LEU A 85 -10.48 -2.22 -7.73
CA LEU A 85 -9.16 -1.59 -7.86
C LEU A 85 -9.23 -0.21 -8.52
N LYS A 86 -10.14 0.01 -9.47
CA LYS A 86 -10.31 1.32 -10.10
C LYS A 86 -10.69 2.37 -9.07
N SER A 87 -11.74 2.13 -8.27
CA SER A 87 -12.16 3.05 -7.22
C SER A 87 -11.11 3.28 -6.14
N LEU A 88 -10.26 2.28 -5.85
CA LEU A 88 -9.15 2.43 -4.91
C LEU A 88 -7.98 3.28 -5.46
N LEU A 89 -7.78 3.29 -6.78
CA LEU A 89 -6.72 4.02 -7.45
C LEU A 89 -7.15 5.42 -7.92
N GLU A 90 -8.45 5.68 -8.05
CA GLU A 90 -9.03 6.97 -8.45
C GLU A 90 -8.47 8.17 -7.65
N PRO A 91 -8.32 8.11 -6.31
CA PRO A 91 -7.73 9.22 -5.55
C PRO A 91 -6.30 9.57 -5.97
N ALA A 92 -5.50 8.57 -6.35
CA ALA A 92 -4.13 8.78 -6.80
C ALA A 92 -4.09 9.51 -8.15
N SER A 93 -4.98 9.15 -9.08
CA SER A 93 -5.15 9.82 -10.38
C SER A 93 -5.67 11.25 -10.23
N ALA A 94 -6.63 11.46 -9.32
CA ALA A 94 -7.24 12.77 -9.07
C ALA A 94 -6.33 13.77 -8.33
N SER A 95 -5.23 13.29 -7.72
CA SER A 95 -4.31 14.14 -6.92
C SER A 95 -3.58 15.21 -7.74
N GLY A 96 -3.54 15.08 -9.07
CA GLY A 96 -2.73 15.93 -9.95
C GLY A 96 -1.22 15.70 -9.81
N MET A 97 -0.81 14.73 -8.97
CA MET A 97 0.58 14.30 -8.81
C MET A 97 0.86 13.05 -9.63
N ARG A 98 2.13 12.87 -10.01
CA ARG A 98 2.58 11.59 -10.56
C ARG A 98 2.44 10.52 -9.49
N SER A 99 1.70 9.46 -9.82
CA SER A 99 1.49 8.30 -8.97
C SER A 99 1.95 7.03 -9.66
N LEU A 100 2.53 6.12 -8.87
CA LEU A 100 3.10 4.86 -9.29
C LEU A 100 2.35 3.72 -8.61
N VAL A 101 1.96 2.71 -9.36
CA VAL A 101 1.31 1.50 -8.85
C VAL A 101 2.32 0.37 -8.91
N PHE A 102 2.69 -0.15 -7.73
CA PHE A 102 3.53 -1.33 -7.60
C PHE A 102 2.67 -2.53 -7.24
N HIS A 103 2.79 -3.61 -8.03
CA HIS A 103 2.05 -4.85 -7.80
C HIS A 103 3.00 -5.99 -7.46
N CYS A 104 2.71 -6.72 -6.39
CA CYS A 104 3.34 -8.00 -6.08
C CYS A 104 2.26 -8.99 -5.65
N GLY A 105 2.03 -10.04 -6.45
CA GLY A 105 0.92 -10.95 -6.22
C GLY A 105 0.68 -11.93 -7.36
N PRO A 106 -0.46 -12.63 -7.34
CA PRO A 106 -0.80 -13.60 -8.38
C PRO A 106 -1.15 -12.92 -9.70
N THR A 107 -0.86 -13.59 -10.82
CA THR A 107 -1.07 -13.07 -12.19
C THR A 107 -2.45 -12.48 -12.44
N GLY A 108 -3.52 -13.13 -11.98
CA GLY A 108 -4.87 -12.60 -12.19
C GLY A 108 -5.16 -11.29 -11.46
N LEU A 109 -4.50 -11.03 -10.33
CA LEU A 109 -4.58 -9.73 -9.65
C LEU A 109 -3.66 -8.71 -10.32
N GLU A 110 -2.49 -9.13 -10.80
CA GLU A 110 -1.56 -8.28 -11.57
C GLU A 110 -2.25 -7.71 -12.81
N GLU A 111 -2.90 -8.56 -13.62
CA GLU A 111 -3.63 -8.14 -14.82
C GLU A 111 -4.73 -7.13 -14.49
N ALA A 112 -5.48 -7.38 -13.41
CA ALA A 112 -6.54 -6.47 -12.95
C ALA A 112 -5.98 -5.14 -12.45
N SER A 113 -4.88 -5.15 -11.68
CA SER A 113 -4.20 -3.94 -11.21
C SER A 113 -3.62 -3.13 -12.38
N ARG A 114 -3.00 -3.80 -13.34
CA ARG A 114 -2.45 -3.18 -14.56
C ARG A 114 -3.56 -2.51 -15.37
N ALA A 115 -4.66 -3.20 -15.61
CA ALA A 115 -5.79 -2.66 -16.35
C ALA A 115 -6.37 -1.40 -15.68
N ALA A 116 -6.60 -1.45 -14.36
CA ALA A 116 -7.10 -0.31 -13.60
C ALA A 116 -6.12 0.89 -13.60
N ALA A 117 -4.82 0.63 -13.45
CA ALA A 117 -3.79 1.67 -13.47
C ALA A 117 -3.72 2.37 -14.84
N LEU A 118 -3.68 1.58 -15.94
CA LEU A 118 -3.63 2.12 -17.30
C LEU A 118 -4.88 2.93 -17.65
N GLU A 119 -6.07 2.48 -17.24
CA GLU A 119 -7.32 3.23 -17.43
C GLU A 119 -7.29 4.60 -16.74
N LEU A 120 -6.59 4.71 -15.61
CA LEU A 120 -6.46 5.93 -14.83
C LEU A 120 -5.21 6.77 -15.19
N GLY A 121 -4.45 6.37 -16.21
CA GLY A 121 -3.23 7.05 -16.65
C GLY A 121 -2.08 6.99 -15.63
N LEU A 122 -2.04 5.93 -14.80
CA LEU A 122 -1.01 5.73 -13.79
C LEU A 122 0.13 4.84 -14.30
N ASP A 123 1.36 5.14 -13.87
CA ASP A 123 2.52 4.30 -14.14
C ASP A 123 2.39 2.98 -13.36
N PHE A 124 2.57 1.84 -14.03
CA PHE A 124 2.41 0.51 -13.43
C PHE A 124 3.70 -0.30 -13.48
N HIS A 125 4.05 -0.90 -12.35
CA HIS A 125 5.24 -1.73 -12.16
C HIS A 125 4.86 -3.06 -11.52
N THR A 126 5.25 -4.16 -12.17
CA THR A 126 5.21 -5.48 -11.54
C THR A 126 6.51 -5.69 -10.77
N GLU A 127 6.39 -6.01 -9.50
CA GLU A 127 7.50 -6.28 -8.59
C GLU A 127 7.51 -7.77 -8.21
N THR A 128 8.71 -8.29 -7.99
CA THR A 128 8.91 -9.63 -7.42
C THR A 128 9.91 -9.52 -6.29
N PHE A 129 9.44 -9.75 -5.06
CA PHE A 129 10.31 -9.78 -3.89
C PHE A 129 10.67 -11.24 -3.61
N ALA A 130 11.90 -11.63 -3.94
CA ALA A 130 12.45 -12.90 -3.49
C ALA A 130 12.68 -12.82 -1.97
N LEU A 131 12.06 -13.76 -1.23
CA LEU A 131 12.23 -13.93 0.21
C LEU A 131 13.41 -14.86 0.50
#